data_AF-A0A5K1C6I3-F1
#
_entry.id   AF-A0A5K1C6I3-F1
#
_cell.length_a   1.000
_cell.length_b   1.000
_cell.length_c   1.000
_cell.angle_alpha   90.00
_cell.angle_beta   90.00
_cell.angle_gamma   90.00
#
_symmetry.space_group_name_H-M   'P 1'
#
loop_
_entity.id
_entity.type
_entity.pdbx_description
1 polymer ?
#
loop_
_entity_poly.entity_id
_entity_poly.type
_entity_poly.pdbx_seq_one_letter_code
_entity_poly.pdbx_strand_id
1 'polypeptide(L)' 'LFSRFREQSGRFSENLREDVRGLLSLYEASQLACEGETVLEEATAFSSEHLRARISRMDQRMSRQVRRALQVPLHRR' A
#
# COMPACT_ATOMS: atom_id res chain seq x y z
N LEU A 1 2.35 5.66 -13.32
CA LEU A 1 1.39 5.78 -12.19
C LEU A 1 2.09 6.01 -10.84
N PHE A 2 3.11 5.22 -10.47
CA PHE A 2 3.72 5.26 -9.13
C PHE A 2 4.95 6.16 -8.95
N SER A 3 5.30 6.99 -9.93
CA SER A 3 6.50 7.85 -9.86
C SER A 3 6.55 8.71 -8.60
N ARG A 4 5.39 9.19 -8.12
CA ARG A 4 5.30 9.96 -6.86
C ARG A 4 5.68 9.19 -5.59
N PHE A 5 5.72 7.86 -5.66
CA PHE A 5 6.03 6.97 -4.54
C PHE A 5 7.44 6.38 -4.64
N ARG A 6 8.18 6.68 -5.71
CA ARG A 6 9.50 6.12 -5.98
C ARG A 6 10.58 7.18 -5.77
N GLU A 7 11.74 6.71 -5.33
CA GLU A 7 12.97 7.50 -5.31
C GLU A 7 13.65 7.52 -6.68
N GLN A 8 14.68 8.34 -6.84
CA GLN A 8 15.51 8.35 -8.06
C GLN A 8 16.11 6.97 -8.40
N SER A 9 16.31 6.12 -7.39
CA SER A 9 16.76 4.73 -7.56
C SER A 9 15.74 3.83 -8.28
N GLY A 10 14.50 4.30 -8.45
CA GLY A 10 13.40 3.49 -8.93
C GLY A 10 12.86 2.53 -7.88
N ARG A 11 13.25 2.61 -6.61
CA ARG A 11 12.60 1.84 -5.53
C ARG A 11 11.50 2.67 -4.87
N PHE A 12 10.53 2.00 -4.23
CA PHE A 12 9.56 2.69 -3.37
C PHE A 12 10.28 3.44 -2.25
N SER A 13 9.84 4.66 -1.99
CA SER A 13 10.55 5.54 -1.07
C SER A 13 10.51 5.02 0.36
N GLU A 14 11.66 5.09 1.01
CA GLU A 14 11.79 4.76 2.43
C GLU A 14 10.93 5.67 3.31
N ASN A 15 10.76 6.93 2.90
CA ASN A 15 9.88 7.88 3.58
C ASN A 15 8.41 7.46 3.55
N LEU A 16 7.99 6.67 2.55
CA LEU A 16 6.62 6.17 2.45
C LEU A 16 6.31 5.15 3.55
N ARG A 17 7.34 4.52 4.15
CA ARG A 17 7.14 3.51 5.18
C ARG A 17 6.40 4.07 6.39
N GLU A 18 6.63 5.33 6.75
CA GLU A 18 5.95 5.97 7.88
C GLU A 18 4.60 6.61 7.51
N ASP A 19 4.32 6.82 6.23
CA ASP A 19 3.05 7.38 5.77
C ASP A 19 1.99 6.30 5.55
N VAL A 20 1.26 5.98 6.62
CA VAL A 20 0.15 5.00 6.58
C VAL A 20 -0.90 5.34 5.51
N ARG A 21 -1.19 6.63 5.30
CA ARG A 21 -2.19 7.06 4.29
C ARG A 21 -1.65 6.88 2.88
N GLY A 22 -0.38 7.22 2.67
CA GLY A 22 0.35 6.96 1.44
C GLY A 22 0.41 5.47 1.10
N LEU A 23 0.77 4.61 2.06
CA LEU A 23 0.80 3.16 1.90
C LEU A 23 -0.58 2.59 1.57
N LEU A 24 -1.63 3.04 2.26
CA LEU A 24 -3.00 2.58 1.98
C LEU A 24 -3.44 2.99 0.56
N SER A 25 -3.11 4.21 0.14
CA SER A 25 -3.42 4.71 -1.19
C SER A 25 -2.65 3.95 -2.28
N LEU A 26 -1.39 3.62 -2.01
CA LEU A 26 -0.55 2.81 -2.89
C LEU A 26 -1.12 1.38 -3.02
N TYR A 27 -1.49 0.76 -1.91
CA TYR A 27 -2.10 -0.57 -1.89
C TYR A 27 -3.40 -0.58 -2.71
N GLU A 28 -4.35 0.31 -2.43
CA GLU A 28 -5.62 0.33 -3.16
C GLU A 28 -5.44 0.56 -4.66
N ALA A 29 -4.52 1.44 -5.04
CA ALA A 29 -4.17 1.67 -6.45
C ALA A 29 -3.49 0.45 -7.08
N SER A 30 -2.69 -0.30 -6.33
CA SER A 30 -2.00 -1.49 -6.85
C SER A 30 -2.94 -2.66 -7.09
N GLN A 31 -4.10 -2.68 -6.45
CA GLN A 31 -5.07 -3.76 -6.61
C GLN A 31 -5.97 -3.61 -7.85
N LEU A 32 -5.94 -2.45 -8.52
CA LEU A 32 -6.62 -2.20 -9.80
C LEU A 32 -5.90 -2.86 -11.01
N ALA A 33 -4.80 -3.57 -10.74
CA ALA A 33 -3.95 -4.21 -11.74
C ALA A 33 -4.63 -5.39 -12.45
N CYS A 34 -4.28 -5.56 -13.72
CA CYS A 34 -4.36 -6.85 -14.40
C CYS A 34 -3.11 -7.68 -14.04
N GLU A 35 -3.25 -9.01 -14.02
CA GLU A 35 -2.11 -9.94 -13.80
C GLU A 35 -0.97 -9.67 -14.79
N GLY A 36 0.29 -9.71 -14.32
CA GLY A 36 1.50 -9.56 -15.15
C GLY A 36 2.17 -8.18 -15.14
N GLU A 37 1.62 -7.20 -14.43
CA GLU A 37 2.27 -5.90 -14.22
C GLU A 37 3.22 -5.92 -13.02
N THR A 38 4.52 -6.15 -13.27
CA THR A 38 5.57 -6.28 -12.24
C THR A 38 5.63 -5.14 -11.24
N VAL A 39 5.36 -3.90 -11.67
CA VAL A 39 5.36 -2.71 -10.80
C VAL A 39 4.17 -2.74 -9.83
N LEU A 40 3.03 -3.31 -10.24
CA LEU A 40 1.83 -3.41 -9.40
C LEU A 40 1.96 -4.52 -8.36
N GLU A 41 2.63 -5.62 -8.72
CA GLU A 41 3.01 -6.67 -7.77
C GLU A 41 3.98 -6.13 -6.71
N GLU A 42 5.02 -5.38 -7.13
CA GLU A 42 5.97 -4.72 -6.23
C GLU A 42 5.24 -3.73 -5.29
N ALA A 43 4.34 -2.90 -5.84
CA ALA A 43 3.54 -1.95 -5.07
C ALA A 43 2.66 -2.66 -4.02
N THR A 44 2.04 -3.77 -4.40
CA THR A 44 1.20 -4.59 -3.51
C THR A 44 2.02 -5.20 -2.38
N ALA A 45 3.17 -5.79 -2.71
CA ALA A 45 4.06 -6.39 -1.71
C ALA A 45 4.55 -5.34 -0.72
N PHE A 46 5.15 -4.26 -1.21
CA PHE A 46 5.71 -3.18 -0.39
C PHE A 46 4.67 -2.55 0.54
N SER A 47 3.53 -2.14 -0.02
CA SER A 47 2.49 -1.46 0.76
C SER A 47 1.85 -2.37 1.80
N SER A 48 1.52 -3.62 1.42
CA SER A 48 0.85 -4.54 2.34
C SER A 48 1.75 -5.01 3.48
N GLU A 49 3.05 -5.19 3.24
CA GLU A 49 4.04 -5.50 4.27
C GLU A 49 4.10 -4.40 5.33
N HIS A 50 4.30 -3.15 4.89
CA HIS A 50 4.46 -2.02 5.81
C HIS A 50 3.16 -1.65 6.54
N LEU A 51 2.00 -1.84 5.91
CA LEU A 51 0.69 -1.70 6.57
C LEU A 51 0.50 -2.73 7.69
N ARG A 52 0.83 -4.01 7.43
CA ARG A 52 0.74 -5.09 8.44
C ARG A 52 1.69 -4.84 9.61
N ALA A 53 2.93 -4.45 9.33
CA ALA A 53 3.94 -4.18 10.36
C ALA A 53 3.55 -3.05 11.33
N ARG A 54 2.73 -2.09 10.88
CA ARG A 54 2.33 -0.91 11.66
C ARG A 54 0.93 -1.02 12.27
N ILE A 55 0.13 -2.01 11.89
CA ILE A 55 -1.30 -2.07 12.21
C ILE A 55 -1.60 -2.04 13.72
N SER A 56 -0.68 -2.55 14.55
CA SER A 56 -0.79 -2.57 16.02
C SER A 56 -0.49 -1.22 16.67
N ARG A 57 0.19 -0.31 15.97
CA ARG A 57 0.56 1.03 16.45
C ARG A 57 -0.38 2.13 15.97
N MET A 58 -1.31 1.80 15.07
CA MET A 58 -2.30 2.74 14.54
C MET A 58 -3.46 2.94 15.52
N ASP A 59 -4.13 4.08 15.42
CA ASP A 59 -5.40 4.28 16.14
C ASP A 59 -6.48 3.29 15.67
N GLN A 60 -7.55 3.16 16.47
CA GLN A 60 -8.60 2.18 16.22
C GLN A 60 -9.31 2.39 14.87
N ARG A 61 -9.47 3.64 14.43
CA ARG A 61 -10.15 3.96 13.17
C ARG A 61 -9.26 3.59 11.99
N MET A 62 -7.99 4.00 12.02
CA MET A 62 -7.03 3.73 10.96
C MET A 62 -6.74 2.23 10.83
N SER A 63 -6.47 1.54 11.95
CA SER A 63 -6.25 0.08 11.94
C SER A 63 -7.43 -0.68 11.34
N ARG A 64 -8.68 -0.29 11.66
CA ARG A 64 -9.88 -0.90 11.08
C ARG A 64 -9.96 -0.69 9.57
N GLN A 65 -9.61 0.51 9.09
CA GLN A 65 -9.60 0.81 7.66
C GLN A 65 -8.55 -0.03 6.92
N VAL A 66 -7.33 -0.12 7.46
CA VAL A 66 -6.24 -0.94 6.90
C VAL A 66 -6.61 -2.42 6.90
N ARG A 67 -7.17 -2.96 7.99
CA ARG A 67 -7.63 -4.36 8.04
C ARG A 67 -8.65 -4.67 6.96
N ARG A 68 -9.61 -3.76 6.75
CA ARG A 68 -10.62 -3.94 5.69
C ARG A 68 -9.97 -3.94 4.31
N ALA A 69 -9.04 -3.02 4.03
CA ALA A 69 -8.34 -2.96 2.75
C ALA A 69 -7.59 -4.26 2.45
N LEU A 70 -6.84 -4.77 3.43
CA LEU A 70 -6.06 -6.00 3.30
C LEU A 70 -6.92 -7.29 3.18
N GLN A 71 -8.19 -7.25 3.58
CA GLN A 71 -9.13 -8.37 3.38
C GLN A 71 -9.80 -8.31 2.01
N VAL A 72 -10.36 -7.15 1.67
CA VAL A 72 -11.01 -6.89 0.38
C VAL A 72 -10.63 -5.46 -0.04
N PRO A 73 -9.88 -5.30 -1.14
CA PRO A 73 -9.57 -3.99 -1.71
C PRO A 73 -10.85 -3.20 -2.01
N LEU A 74 -10.85 -1.89 -1.83
CA LEU A 74 -12.03 -1.02 -1.98
C LEU A 74 -12.75 -1.19 -3.32
N HIS A 75 -12.01 -1.37 -4.41
CA HIS A 75 -12.58 -1.52 -5.74
C HIS A 75 -13.24 -2.90 -6.00
N ARG A 76 -13.08 -3.87 -5.08
CA ARG A 76 -13.74 -5.20 -5.13
C ARG A 76 -14.80 -5.36 -4.04
N ARG A 77 -15.17 -4.29 -3.34
CA ARG A 77 -16.23 -4.31 -2.31
C ARG A 77 -17.60 -4.03 -2.90
#